data_AF-A0A838MXJ6-F1
#
_entry.id   AF-A0A838MXJ6-F1
#
_cell.length_a   1.000
_cell.length_b   1.000
_cell.length_c   1.000
_cell.angle_alpha   90.00
_cell.angle_beta   90.00
_cell.angle_gamma   90.00
#
_symmetry.space_group_name_H-M   'P 1'
#
loop_
_entity.id
_entity.type
_entity.pdbx_description
1 polymer ?
#
loop_
_entity_poly.entity_id
_entity_poly.type
_entity_poly.pdbx_seq_one_letter_code
_entity_poly.pdbx_strand_id
1 'polypeptide(L)'
;MSQTITITLPNEIYQPLADAASQEGRTIEELAAARLARTVITRSAPRADEAGRKRVSDFIGAWDSGDPNSADNERIDADLAREYGATHDEE
;
A
#
# COMPACT_ATOMS: atom_id res chain seq x y z
N MET A 1 3.07 18.89 18.02
CA MET A 1 4.38 19.57 18.08
C MET A 1 4.87 19.75 16.65
N SER A 2 5.24 20.96 16.24
CA SER A 2 5.74 21.26 14.89
C SER A 2 7.26 21.51 14.93
N GLN A 3 7.99 20.99 13.96
CA GLN A 3 9.43 21.20 13.80
C GLN A 3 9.70 21.73 12.39
N THR A 4 10.65 22.65 12.25
CA THR A 4 11.02 23.27 10.96
C THR A 4 12.43 22.84 10.57
N ILE A 5 12.61 22.44 9.32
CA ILE A 5 13.91 22.03 8.77
C ILE A 5 14.17 22.87 7.51
N THR A 6 15.37 23.43 7.38
CA THR A 6 15.83 24.13 6.17
C THR A 6 16.83 23.26 5.44
N ILE A 7 16.61 23.00 4.16
CA ILE A 7 17.49 22.17 3.32
C ILE A 7 17.82 22.89 2.02
N THR A 8 19.04 22.72 1.54
CA THR A 8 19.45 23.18 0.20
C THR A 8 19.29 22.02 -0.78
N LEU A 9 18.45 22.20 -1.79
CA LEU A 9 18.19 21.17 -2.81
C LEU A 9 18.97 21.48 -4.09
N PRO A 10 19.60 20.47 -4.72
CA PRO A 10 20.07 20.59 -6.09
C PRO A 10 18.91 20.92 -7.04
N ASN A 11 19.18 21.71 -8.09
CA ASN A 11 18.16 22.10 -9.07
C ASN A 11 17.45 20.91 -9.72
N GLU A 12 18.17 19.82 -9.93
CA GLU A 12 17.64 18.55 -10.47
C GLU A 12 16.55 17.92 -9.60
N ILE A 13 16.49 18.24 -8.31
CA ILE A 13 15.43 17.78 -7.38
C ILE A 13 14.37 18.88 -7.19
N TYR A 14 14.81 20.13 -7.11
CA TYR A 14 13.91 21.26 -6.89
C TYR A 14 12.94 21.46 -8.05
N GLN A 15 13.42 21.43 -9.31
CA GLN A 15 12.58 21.69 -10.48
C GLN A 15 11.45 20.67 -10.63
N PRO A 16 11.70 19.34 -10.60
CA PRO A 16 10.60 18.36 -10.67
C PRO A 16 9.63 18.44 -9.49
N LEU A 17 10.09 18.88 -8.33
CA LEU A 17 9.23 19.07 -7.17
C LEU A 17 8.30 20.29 -7.34
N ALA A 18 8.83 21.40 -7.88
CA ALA A 18 8.07 22.60 -8.18
C ALA A 18 7.02 22.36 -9.28
N ASP A 19 7.39 21.62 -10.33
CA ASP A 19 6.48 21.23 -11.40
C ASP A 19 5.32 20.37 -10.86
N ALA A 20 5.63 19.36 -10.04
CA ALA A 20 4.61 18.51 -9.44
C ALA A 20 3.69 19.28 -8.48
N ALA A 21 4.23 20.21 -7.70
CA ALA A 21 3.43 21.05 -6.80
C ALA A 21 2.44 21.91 -7.60
N SER A 22 2.90 22.48 -8.71
CA SER A 22 2.07 23.28 -9.61
C SER A 22 0.96 22.45 -10.26
N GLN A 23 1.26 21.22 -10.69
CA GLN A 23 0.27 20.31 -11.27
C GLN A 23 -0.79 19.86 -10.26
N GLU A 24 -0.39 19.66 -9.00
CA GLU A 24 -1.28 19.23 -7.91
C GLU A 24 -2.02 20.41 -7.23
N GLY A 25 -1.75 21.66 -7.65
CA GLY A 25 -2.34 22.86 -7.05
C GLY A 25 -1.93 23.08 -5.60
N ARG A 26 -0.74 22.61 -5.20
CA ARG A 26 -0.21 22.67 -3.84
C ARG A 26 1.02 23.57 -3.77
N THR A 27 1.37 24.02 -2.58
CA THR A 27 2.68 24.64 -2.36
C THR A 27 3.79 23.59 -2.38
N ILE A 28 5.00 24.03 -2.69
CA ILE A 28 6.18 23.14 -2.76
C ILE A 28 6.43 22.51 -1.39
N GLU A 29 6.25 23.28 -0.33
CA GLU A 29 6.42 22.89 1.07
C GLU A 29 5.41 21.81 1.47
N GLU A 30 4.14 21.96 1.10
CA GLU A 30 3.09 20.98 1.38
C GLU A 30 3.37 19.66 0.67
N LEU A 31 3.76 19.72 -0.61
CA LEU A 31 4.09 18.53 -1.38
C LEU A 31 5.35 17.85 -0.82
N ALA A 32 6.37 18.62 -0.45
CA ALA A 32 7.60 18.12 0.17
C ALA A 32 7.30 17.43 1.50
N ALA A 33 6.52 18.06 2.37
CA ALA A 33 6.12 17.51 3.65
C ALA A 33 5.30 16.22 3.48
N ALA A 34 4.36 16.19 2.54
CA ALA A 34 3.55 15.01 2.25
C ALA A 34 4.40 13.84 1.73
N ARG A 35 5.33 14.10 0.79
CA ARG A 35 6.24 13.08 0.25
C ARG A 35 7.21 12.56 1.32
N LEU A 36 7.72 13.45 2.17
CA LEU A 36 8.60 13.08 3.28
C LEU A 36 7.85 12.24 4.32
N ALA A 37 6.65 12.67 4.71
CA ALA A 37 5.79 11.93 5.63
C ALA A 37 5.50 10.53 5.12
N ARG A 38 5.09 10.39 3.84
CA ARG A 38 4.89 9.08 3.21
C ARG A 38 6.15 8.22 3.31
N THR A 39 7.29 8.75 2.90
CA THR A 39 8.54 7.97 2.88
C THR A 39 8.99 7.54 4.28
N VAL A 40 8.94 8.45 5.26
CA VAL A 40 9.39 8.17 6.64
C VAL A 40 8.42 7.23 7.34
N ILE A 41 7.10 7.45 7.21
CA ILE A 41 6.08 6.59 7.84
C ILE A 41 6.10 5.20 7.22
N THR A 42 6.15 5.09 5.89
CA THR A 42 6.20 3.78 5.21
C THR A 42 7.49 3.04 5.48
N ARG A 43 8.62 3.75 5.70
CA ARG A 43 9.90 3.13 6.11
C ARG A 43 9.95 2.78 7.60
N SER A 44 9.12 3.42 8.41
CA SER A 44 8.95 3.12 9.84
C SER A 44 7.98 1.98 10.12
N ALA A 45 7.20 1.53 9.11
CA ALA A 45 6.60 0.21 9.18
C ALA A 45 7.73 -0.80 9.42
N PRO A 46 7.58 -1.79 10.33
CA PRO A 46 8.63 -2.75 10.56
C PRO A 46 9.02 -3.33 9.21
N ARG A 47 10.25 -3.01 8.79
CA ARG A 47 10.90 -3.64 7.64
C ARG A 47 10.61 -5.12 7.81
N ALA A 48 10.02 -5.79 6.80
CA ALA A 48 9.74 -7.22 6.90
C ALA A 48 11.00 -7.91 7.42
N ASP A 49 10.98 -8.21 8.71
CA ASP A 49 12.10 -8.72 9.45
C ASP A 49 12.22 -10.19 9.07
N GLU A 50 13.27 -10.86 9.53
CA GLU A 50 13.36 -12.31 9.35
C GLU A 50 12.12 -13.03 9.89
N ALA A 51 11.44 -12.45 10.90
CA ALA A 51 10.15 -12.96 11.38
C ALA A 51 9.04 -12.84 10.32
N GLY A 52 8.91 -11.71 9.62
CA GLY A 52 7.98 -11.54 8.51
C GLY A 52 8.23 -12.49 7.34
N ARG A 53 9.50 -12.77 7.03
CA ARG A 53 9.88 -13.76 6.01
C ARG A 53 9.60 -15.20 6.47
N LYS A 54 9.91 -15.54 7.72
CA LYS A 54 9.58 -16.85 8.31
C LYS A 54 8.07 -17.11 8.28
N ARG A 55 7.26 -16.12 8.66
CA ARG A 55 5.79 -16.27 8.61
C ARG A 55 5.26 -16.62 7.22
N VAL A 56 5.81 -16.04 6.15
CA VAL A 56 5.34 -16.35 4.78
C VAL A 56 5.79 -17.75 4.33
N SER A 57 7.02 -18.16 4.66
CA SER A 57 7.49 -19.50 4.32
C SER A 57 6.69 -20.61 5.01
N ASP A 58 6.15 -20.33 6.20
CA ASP A 58 5.33 -21.29 6.95
C ASP A 58 3.99 -21.60 6.24
N PHE A 59 3.52 -20.74 5.32
CA PHE A 59 2.28 -20.93 4.57
C PHE A 59 2.47 -21.58 3.19
N ILE A 60 3.71 -21.68 2.68
CA ILE A 60 3.97 -22.30 1.37
C ILE A 60 3.71 -23.81 1.49
N GLY A 61 2.70 -24.30 0.77
CA GLY A 61 2.33 -25.72 0.79
C GLY A 61 1.56 -26.16 2.04
N ALA A 62 1.14 -25.22 2.90
CA ALA A 62 0.33 -25.52 4.08
C ALA A 62 -1.12 -25.87 3.75
N TRP A 63 -1.59 -25.54 2.55
CA TRP A 63 -2.95 -25.81 2.09
C TRP A 63 -2.92 -26.58 0.77
N ASP A 64 -3.60 -27.72 0.75
CA ASP A 64 -3.89 -28.50 -0.45
C ASP A 64 -5.40 -28.79 -0.48
N SER A 65 -6.08 -28.23 -1.47
CA SER A 65 -7.52 -28.41 -1.67
C SER A 65 -7.84 -29.70 -2.43
N GLY A 66 -6.84 -30.32 -3.09
CA GLY A 66 -7.03 -31.39 -4.08
C GLY A 66 -7.69 -30.93 -5.38
N ASP A 67 -8.10 -29.66 -5.52
CA ASP A 67 -8.66 -29.09 -6.74
C ASP A 67 -7.62 -28.22 -7.43
N PRO A 68 -7.13 -28.58 -8.63
CA PRO A 68 -6.14 -27.79 -9.36
C PRO A 68 -6.63 -26.39 -9.75
N ASN A 69 -7.93 -26.13 -9.66
CA ASN A 69 -8.55 -24.84 -9.94
C ASN A 69 -8.98 -24.11 -8.65
N SER A 70 -8.46 -24.48 -7.48
CA SER A 70 -8.87 -23.84 -6.21
C SER A 70 -8.42 -22.38 -6.06
N ALA A 71 -7.62 -21.87 -6.99
CA ALA A 71 -7.24 -20.45 -7.09
C ALA A 71 -7.99 -19.72 -8.22
N ASP A 72 -9.03 -20.33 -8.77
CA ASP A 72 -9.90 -19.71 -9.78
C ASP A 72 -10.82 -18.68 -9.11
N ASN A 73 -10.48 -17.40 -9.29
CA ASN A 73 -11.20 -16.29 -8.68
C ASN A 73 -12.69 -16.27 -9.09
N GLU A 74 -13.04 -16.64 -10.32
CA GLU A 74 -14.44 -16.60 -10.78
C GLU A 74 -15.29 -17.64 -10.06
N ARG A 75 -14.70 -18.82 -9.79
CA ARG A 75 -15.36 -19.87 -8.99
C ARG A 75 -15.48 -19.48 -7.52
N ILE A 76 -14.45 -18.85 -6.96
CA ILE A 76 -14.48 -18.32 -5.59
C ILE A 76 -15.59 -17.27 -5.46
N ASP A 77 -15.65 -16.32 -6.38
CA ASP A 77 -16.68 -15.26 -6.38
C ASP A 77 -18.09 -15.86 -6.54
N ALA A 78 -18.27 -16.87 -7.39
CA ALA A 78 -19.55 -17.57 -7.55
C ALA A 78 -19.97 -18.36 -6.30
N ASP A 79 -19.02 -19.00 -5.62
CA ASP A 79 -19.25 -19.70 -4.36
C ASP A 79 -19.64 -18.71 -3.24
N LEU A 80 -18.92 -17.58 -3.14
CA LEU A 80 -19.22 -16.51 -2.20
C LEU A 80 -20.59 -15.87 -2.47
N ALA A 81 -20.94 -15.63 -3.73
CA ALA A 81 -22.25 -15.11 -4.12
C ALA A 81 -23.38 -16.11 -3.81
N ARG A 82 -23.15 -17.41 -3.97
CA ARG A 82 -24.12 -18.45 -3.60
C ARG A 82 -24.34 -18.53 -2.08
N GLU A 83 -23.28 -18.41 -1.29
CA GLU A 83 -23.34 -18.54 0.16
C GLU A 83 -23.83 -17.25 0.85
N TYR A 84 -23.37 -16.08 0.40
CA TYR A 84 -23.60 -14.80 1.05
C TYR A 84 -24.44 -13.80 0.24
N GLY A 85 -24.74 -14.07 -1.03
CA GLY A 85 -25.50 -13.16 -1.89
C GLY A 85 -26.96 -13.00 -1.50
N ALA A 86 -27.56 -13.97 -0.80
CA ALA A 86 -28.96 -13.88 -0.34
C ALA A 86 -29.14 -13.04 0.94
N THR A 87 -28.05 -12.76 1.68
CA THR A 87 -28.11 -12.07 2.98
C THR A 87 -27.87 -10.56 2.91
N HIS A 88 -27.67 -9.98 1.72
CA HIS A 88 -27.28 -8.58 1.54
C HIS A 88 -28.36 -7.66 0.94
N ASP A 89 -29.53 -8.21 0.55
CA ASP A 89 -30.61 -7.47 -0.14
C ASP A 89 -31.89 -7.27 0.72
N GLU A 90 -31.81 -7.43 2.04
CA GLU A 90 -32.90 -7.09 2.98
C GLU A 90 -32.56 -5.85 3.81
N GLU A 91 -32.45 -4.68 3.16
CA GLU A 91 -32.66 -3.36 3.80
C GLU A 91 -33.17 -2.29 2.82
#